data_AF-A0A257JWS7-F1
#
_entry.id   AF-A0A257JWS7-F1
#
_cell.length_a   1.000
_cell.length_b   1.000
_cell.length_c   1.000
_cell.angle_alpha   90.00
_cell.angle_beta   90.00
_cell.angle_gamma   90.00
#
_symmetry.space_group_name_H-M   'P 1'
#
loop_
_entity.id
_entity.type
_entity.pdbx_description
1 polymer ?
#
loop_
_entity_poly.entity_id
_entity_poly.type
_entity_poly.pdbx_seq_one_letter_code
_entity_poly.pdbx_strand_id
1 'polypeptide(L)'
;MEKDGSFYTKSSNCVKPLLCEVTIYLNIFAKIFYMKQFDIYLDETKTIYADSIPTFPDSKIWGNLSNKFAFILYRLDYDNRLLESIFEKINTYKENFKKRNGLNTRETSVVPFIEIIHVISDLRMITDEIIALLFILEKRSETGDYPDIIDIDQIGTLLDRLDKGEQTYLQFFQSYKDFLRLINDITNTYKHSFINDHVLFLRQLDVPTVFAIKSAKHKNRNKFDKNENKLISVTLENVVNDFNHMFLNYRTLVKQMANEQILKDYEGKRQL
;
A
#
# COMPACT_ATOMS: atom_id res chain seq x y z
N MET A 1 27.51 -74.74 1.75
CA MET A 1 28.70 -74.41 2.56
C MET A 1 29.41 -73.29 1.81
N GLU A 2 29.23 -72.04 2.24
CA GLU A 2 30.21 -71.30 3.08
C GLU A 2 31.57 -71.22 2.36
N LYS A 3 32.20 -70.07 2.06
CA LYS A 3 32.33 -68.77 2.76
C LYS A 3 33.05 -67.80 1.79
N ASP A 4 32.63 -66.53 1.70
CA ASP A 4 33.25 -65.32 2.30
C ASP A 4 34.65 -64.90 1.79
N GLY A 5 34.81 -63.58 1.57
CA GLY A 5 36.12 -62.90 1.44
C GLY A 5 36.09 -61.71 0.47
N SER A 6 35.44 -60.60 0.84
CA SER A 6 36.08 -59.39 1.37
C SER A 6 36.88 -58.56 0.33
N PHE A 7 36.28 -57.45 -0.11
CA PHE A 7 37.00 -56.32 -0.70
C PHE A 7 36.75 -55.09 0.18
N TYR A 8 37.78 -54.68 0.93
CA TYR A 8 37.84 -53.38 1.59
C TYR A 8 39.04 -52.57 1.05
N THR A 9 38.67 -51.41 0.50
CA THR A 9 39.29 -50.07 0.61
C THR A 9 40.69 -49.75 0.05
N LYS A 10 40.72 -48.73 -0.82
CA LYS A 10 41.43 -47.43 -0.64
C LYS A 10 40.86 -46.39 -1.62
N SER A 11 40.04 -45.48 -1.11
CA SER A 11 40.33 -44.05 -0.83
C SER A 11 40.41 -43.15 -2.06
N SER A 12 39.28 -42.54 -2.42
CA SER A 12 39.27 -41.28 -3.16
C SER A 12 38.56 -40.23 -2.31
N ASN A 13 39.36 -39.26 -1.86
CA ASN A 13 38.93 -38.03 -1.22
C ASN A 13 37.80 -37.37 -2.02
N CYS A 14 36.60 -37.25 -1.44
CA CYS A 14 35.61 -36.30 -1.91
C CYS A 14 35.43 -35.23 -0.84
N VAL A 15 36.34 -34.26 -0.85
CA VAL A 15 36.15 -32.98 -0.18
C VAL A 15 35.08 -32.24 -0.96
N LYS A 16 33.85 -32.18 -0.43
CA LYS A 16 32.85 -31.12 -0.73
C LYS A 16 31.62 -31.20 0.20
N PRO A 17 31.70 -30.69 1.44
CA PRO A 17 30.51 -30.26 2.18
C PRO A 17 30.20 -28.76 1.99
N LEU A 18 31.15 -27.96 1.49
CA LEU A 18 31.05 -26.49 1.53
C LEU A 18 30.19 -25.83 0.44
N LEU A 19 29.76 -26.54 -0.61
CA LEU A 19 28.92 -25.95 -1.66
C LEU A 19 27.40 -25.99 -1.35
N CYS A 20 26.97 -26.86 -0.42
CA CYS A 20 25.55 -26.95 -0.05
C CYS A 20 25.17 -25.82 0.93
N GLU A 21 26.04 -25.48 1.88
CA GLU A 21 25.78 -24.43 2.86
C GLU A 21 25.81 -23.03 2.23
N VAL A 22 26.72 -22.76 1.28
CA VAL A 22 26.80 -21.46 0.59
C VAL A 22 25.53 -21.17 -0.23
N THR A 23 24.86 -22.19 -0.77
CA THR A 23 23.60 -22.03 -1.54
C THR A 23 22.41 -21.75 -0.62
N ILE A 24 22.43 -22.26 0.61
CA ILE A 24 21.41 -21.96 1.63
C ILE A 24 21.60 -20.54 2.17
N TYR A 25 22.83 -20.13 2.46
CA TYR A 25 23.13 -18.76 2.89
C TYR A 25 22.87 -17.72 1.81
N LEU A 26 23.17 -17.99 0.54
CA LEU A 26 22.83 -17.09 -0.58
C LEU A 26 21.31 -16.97 -0.79
N ASN A 27 20.54 -18.04 -0.58
CA ASN A 27 19.08 -17.95 -0.64
C ASN A 27 18.51 -17.19 0.56
N ILE A 28 19.04 -17.35 1.77
CA ILE A 28 18.60 -16.58 2.94
C ILE A 28 18.99 -15.11 2.80
N PHE A 29 20.19 -14.79 2.34
CA PHE A 29 20.62 -13.41 2.07
C PHE A 29 19.85 -12.78 0.91
N ALA A 30 19.53 -13.52 -0.16
CA ALA A 30 18.64 -13.02 -1.21
C ALA A 30 17.19 -12.83 -0.71
N LYS A 31 16.71 -13.69 0.20
CA LYS A 31 15.40 -13.56 0.87
C LYS A 31 15.35 -12.34 1.79
N ILE A 32 16.47 -12.00 2.44
CA ILE A 32 16.63 -10.80 3.28
C ILE A 32 16.81 -9.53 2.41
N PHE A 33 17.52 -9.60 1.28
CA PHE A 33 17.70 -8.47 0.37
C PHE A 33 16.42 -8.12 -0.41
N TYR A 34 15.56 -9.11 -0.72
CA TYR A 34 14.24 -8.87 -1.31
C TYR A 34 13.17 -8.43 -0.30
N MET A 35 13.46 -8.51 1.00
CA MET A 35 12.61 -7.99 2.08
C MET A 35 13.06 -6.62 2.59
N LYS A 36 14.17 -6.07 2.09
CA LYS A 36 14.43 -4.64 2.23
C LYS A 36 13.39 -3.91 1.36
N GLN A 37 12.47 -3.21 2.02
CA GLN A 37 11.78 -2.02 1.51
C GLN A 37 10.39 -2.19 0.89
N PHE A 38 9.51 -2.99 1.50
CA PHE A 38 8.04 -2.80 1.37
C PHE A 38 7.45 -2.16 2.62
N ASP A 39 8.18 -1.20 3.17
CA ASP A 39 7.72 -0.41 4.30
C ASP A 39 6.93 0.78 3.73
N ILE A 40 5.63 0.79 3.97
CA ILE A 40 4.83 2.00 3.81
C ILE A 40 5.35 2.99 4.86
N TYR A 41 5.68 4.21 4.43
CA TYR A 41 6.09 5.40 5.19
C TYR A 41 7.21 5.28 6.25
N LEU A 42 7.65 4.07 6.63
CA LEU A 42 8.66 3.84 7.66
C LEU A 42 10.07 3.94 7.07
N ASP A 43 10.96 4.53 7.87
CA ASP A 43 12.40 4.44 7.62
C ASP A 43 12.95 3.09 8.10
N GLU A 44 14.26 2.89 7.96
CA GLU A 44 14.93 1.64 8.38
C GLU A 44 14.71 1.29 9.86
N THR A 45 14.28 2.24 10.70
CA THR A 45 14.06 2.04 12.14
C THR A 45 12.65 1.53 12.48
N LYS A 46 11.72 1.53 11.51
CA LYS A 46 10.31 1.14 11.69
C LYS A 46 9.61 1.84 12.86
N THR A 47 10.06 3.05 13.23
CA THR A 47 9.57 3.78 14.39
C THR A 47 8.77 5.01 13.96
N ILE A 48 7.58 5.21 14.54
CA ILE A 48 6.86 6.49 14.45
C ILE A 48 7.44 7.43 15.51
N TYR A 49 8.21 8.43 15.08
CA TYR A 49 8.71 9.46 15.98
C TYR A 49 7.65 10.51 16.28
N ALA A 50 7.68 11.13 17.47
CA ALA A 50 6.71 12.16 17.85
C ALA A 50 6.72 13.37 16.91
N ASP A 51 7.90 13.74 16.40
CA ASP A 51 8.09 14.78 15.39
C ASP A 51 7.48 14.43 14.02
N SER A 52 7.05 13.17 13.83
CA SER A 52 6.38 12.70 12.63
C SER A 52 4.94 13.18 12.53
N ILE A 53 4.33 13.51 13.67
CA ILE A 53 2.96 13.99 13.79
C ILE A 53 2.98 15.52 13.75
N PRO A 54 2.39 16.16 12.73
CA PRO A 54 2.25 17.61 12.72
C PRO A 54 1.39 18.08 13.89
N THR A 55 1.77 19.21 14.48
CA THR A 55 0.95 19.90 15.46
C THR A 55 0.04 20.88 14.72
N PHE A 56 -1.24 20.92 15.09
CA PHE A 56 -2.21 21.84 14.50
C PHE A 56 -2.77 22.79 15.55
N PRO A 57 -3.15 24.02 15.17
CA PRO A 57 -3.97 24.87 16.02
C PRO A 57 -5.28 24.21 16.40
N ASP A 58 -5.81 24.53 17.59
CA ASP A 58 -7.07 23.97 18.08
C ASP A 58 -8.23 24.27 17.12
N SER A 59 -8.99 23.23 16.77
CA SER A 59 -10.22 23.36 15.98
C SER A 59 -11.43 23.05 16.85
N LYS A 60 -12.39 23.98 16.92
CA LYS A 60 -13.68 23.72 17.58
C LYS A 60 -14.54 22.72 16.81
N ILE A 61 -14.39 22.68 15.48
CA ILE A 61 -15.24 21.91 14.57
C ILE A 61 -14.63 20.56 14.28
N TRP A 62 -13.32 20.52 14.00
CA TRP A 62 -12.62 19.32 13.57
C TRP A 62 -11.89 18.60 14.71
N GLY A 63 -11.92 19.16 15.92
CA GLY A 63 -11.23 18.61 17.08
C GLY A 63 -9.71 18.61 16.92
N ASN A 64 -9.06 17.57 17.43
CA ASN A 64 -7.60 17.45 17.39
C ASN A 64 -7.14 16.80 16.09
N LEU A 65 -6.78 17.63 15.11
CA LEU A 65 -6.26 17.19 13.81
C LEU A 65 -4.92 16.43 13.94
N SER A 66 -4.12 16.71 14.99
CA SER A 66 -2.86 15.98 15.25
C SER A 66 -3.16 14.51 15.56
N ASN A 67 -4.19 14.24 16.37
CA ASN A 67 -4.64 12.87 16.65
C ASN A 67 -5.18 12.18 15.40
N LYS A 68 -5.88 12.93 14.53
CA LYS A 68 -6.35 12.39 13.24
C LYS A 68 -5.19 11.96 12.35
N PHE A 69 -4.13 12.77 12.28
CA PHE A 69 -2.92 12.42 11.55
C PHE A 69 -2.14 11.27 12.20
N ALA A 70 -2.05 11.22 13.53
CA ALA A 70 -1.44 10.11 14.25
C ALA A 70 -2.15 8.78 13.95
N PHE A 71 -3.48 8.80 13.87
CA PHE A 71 -4.27 7.63 13.52
C PHE A 71 -3.99 7.11 12.10
N ILE A 72 -3.74 8.00 11.13
CA ILE A 72 -3.27 7.62 9.80
C ILE A 72 -1.96 6.82 9.91
N LEU A 73 -0.98 7.32 10.67
CA LEU A 73 0.30 6.63 10.86
C LEU A 73 0.12 5.25 11.52
N TYR A 74 -0.75 5.12 12.51
CA TYR A 74 -1.05 3.83 13.14
C TYR A 74 -1.70 2.83 12.17
N ARG A 75 -2.56 3.32 11.27
CA ARG A 75 -3.19 2.46 10.25
C ARG A 75 -2.15 1.98 9.25
N LEU A 76 -1.22 2.84 8.83
CA LEU A 76 -0.11 2.44 7.96
C LEU A 76 0.85 1.43 8.63
N ASP A 77 1.11 1.56 9.94
CA ASP A 77 1.89 0.57 10.70
C ASP A 77 1.20 -0.81 10.73
N TYR A 78 -0.14 -0.82 10.81
CA TYR A 78 -0.92 -2.04 10.66
C TYR A 78 -0.80 -2.63 9.25
N ASP A 79 -0.90 -1.80 8.21
CA ASP A 79 -0.77 -2.23 6.81
C ASP A 79 0.63 -2.81 6.53
N ASN A 80 1.69 -2.27 7.14
CA ASN A 80 3.05 -2.82 7.03
C ASN A 80 3.13 -4.27 7.52
N ARG A 81 2.50 -4.59 8.65
CA ARG A 81 2.43 -5.98 9.14
C ARG A 81 1.64 -6.89 8.21
N LEU A 82 0.58 -6.37 7.58
CA LEU A 82 -0.18 -7.12 6.58
C LEU A 82 0.66 -7.40 5.33
N LEU A 83 1.43 -6.41 4.85
CA LEU A 83 2.36 -6.58 3.74
C LEU A 83 3.36 -7.69 4.02
N GLU A 84 4.03 -7.66 5.18
CA GLU A 84 4.96 -8.74 5.58
C GLU A 84 4.29 -10.13 5.52
N SER A 85 3.06 -10.23 6.04
CA SER A 85 2.29 -11.47 6.02
C SER A 85 1.95 -11.96 4.60
N ILE A 86 1.53 -11.05 3.71
CA ILE A 86 1.22 -11.34 2.31
C ILE A 86 2.44 -11.95 1.62
N PHE A 87 3.61 -11.32 1.76
CA PHE A 87 4.84 -11.78 1.12
C PHE A 87 5.29 -13.13 1.67
N GLU A 88 5.22 -13.36 2.98
CA GLU A 88 5.56 -14.64 3.62
C GLU A 88 4.69 -15.79 3.07
N LYS A 89 3.37 -15.58 3.00
CA LYS A 89 2.41 -16.58 2.52
C LYS A 89 2.60 -16.88 1.04
N ILE A 90 2.83 -15.86 0.21
CA ILE A 90 3.10 -16.03 -1.22
C ILE A 90 4.42 -16.76 -1.45
N ASN A 91 5.47 -16.45 -0.68
CA ASN A 91 6.74 -17.17 -0.77
C ASN A 91 6.58 -18.64 -0.37
N THR A 92 5.84 -18.91 0.71
CA THR A 92 5.50 -20.29 1.12
C THR A 92 4.74 -21.03 0.02
N TYR A 93 3.75 -20.38 -0.60
CA TYR A 93 3.00 -20.94 -1.73
C TYR A 93 3.94 -21.32 -2.90
N LYS A 94 4.86 -20.43 -3.28
CA LYS A 94 5.83 -20.67 -4.36
C LYS A 94 6.75 -21.85 -4.03
N GLU A 95 7.27 -21.91 -2.82
CA GLU A 95 8.15 -23.00 -2.40
C GLU A 95 7.44 -24.35 -2.46
N ASN A 96 6.20 -24.42 -1.98
CA ASN A 96 5.37 -25.63 -2.04
C ASN A 96 5.03 -26.03 -3.48
N PHE A 97 4.68 -25.05 -4.31
CA PHE A 97 4.40 -25.28 -5.72
C PHE A 97 5.62 -25.82 -6.47
N LYS A 98 6.82 -25.22 -6.28
CA LYS A 98 8.08 -25.69 -6.87
C LYS A 98 8.43 -27.12 -6.43
N LYS A 99 8.23 -27.44 -5.15
CA LYS A 99 8.49 -28.78 -4.60
C LYS A 99 7.46 -29.82 -5.05
N ARG A 100 6.38 -29.43 -5.76
CA ARG A 100 5.24 -30.29 -6.14
C ARG A 100 4.71 -31.12 -4.97
N ASN A 101 4.81 -30.59 -3.76
CA ASN A 101 4.51 -31.33 -2.53
C ASN A 101 3.02 -31.34 -2.17
N GLY A 102 2.18 -30.61 -2.92
CA GLY A 102 0.73 -30.56 -2.70
C GLY A 102 0.28 -29.84 -1.42
N LEU A 103 1.21 -29.21 -0.67
CA LEU A 103 0.95 -28.65 0.67
C LEU A 103 0.36 -27.23 0.68
N ASN A 104 -0.29 -26.80 -0.41
CA ASN A 104 -0.90 -25.47 -0.45
C ASN A 104 -2.22 -25.45 0.33
N THR A 105 -2.25 -24.68 1.41
CA THR A 105 -3.44 -24.47 2.23
C THR A 105 -4.22 -23.24 1.73
N ARG A 106 -5.45 -23.05 2.22
CA ARG A 106 -6.20 -21.79 1.98
C ARG A 106 -5.44 -20.58 2.49
N GLU A 107 -4.68 -20.75 3.58
CA GLU A 107 -3.83 -19.72 4.18
C GLU A 107 -2.76 -19.20 3.21
N THR A 108 -2.15 -20.06 2.40
CA THR A 108 -1.11 -19.63 1.46
C THR A 108 -1.63 -19.32 0.06
N SER A 109 -2.84 -19.78 -0.28
CA SER A 109 -3.40 -19.66 -1.64
C SER A 109 -4.55 -18.67 -1.81
N VAL A 110 -5.24 -18.28 -0.73
CA VAL A 110 -6.42 -17.40 -0.79
C VAL A 110 -6.25 -16.18 0.11
N VAL A 111 -5.81 -16.38 1.35
CA VAL A 111 -5.67 -15.28 2.34
C VAL A 111 -4.83 -14.12 1.83
N PRO A 112 -3.71 -14.30 1.10
CA PRO A 112 -2.92 -13.17 0.60
C PRO A 112 -3.73 -12.25 -0.33
N PHE A 113 -4.69 -12.78 -1.10
CA PHE A 113 -5.53 -11.95 -1.96
C PHE A 113 -6.53 -11.11 -1.17
N ILE A 114 -7.08 -11.68 -0.09
CA ILE A 114 -7.98 -10.97 0.82
C ILE A 114 -7.20 -9.84 1.51
N GLU A 115 -6.00 -10.13 1.99
CA GLU A 115 -5.12 -9.16 2.63
C GLU A 115 -4.69 -8.05 1.65
N ILE A 116 -4.40 -8.39 0.39
CA ILE A 116 -4.16 -7.38 -0.66
C ILE A 116 -5.37 -6.45 -0.82
N ILE A 117 -6.59 -6.98 -0.87
CA ILE A 117 -7.80 -6.16 -0.99
C ILE A 117 -7.96 -5.22 0.22
N HIS A 118 -7.66 -5.71 1.43
CA HIS A 118 -7.67 -4.90 2.64
C HIS A 118 -6.66 -3.77 2.56
N VAL A 119 -5.38 -4.07 2.28
CA VAL A 119 -4.33 -3.05 2.14
C VAL A 119 -4.73 -2.00 1.13
N ILE A 120 -5.22 -2.38 -0.05
CA ILE A 120 -5.63 -1.42 -1.09
C ILE A 120 -6.82 -0.55 -0.64
N SER A 121 -7.74 -1.12 0.14
CA SER A 121 -8.88 -0.37 0.69
C SER A 121 -8.43 0.63 1.76
N ASP A 122 -7.49 0.24 2.62
CA ASP A 122 -6.93 1.10 3.67
C ASP A 122 -6.07 2.22 3.08
N LEU A 123 -5.20 1.92 2.10
CA LEU A 123 -4.45 2.94 1.36
C LEU A 123 -5.37 3.98 0.72
N ARG A 124 -6.52 3.55 0.18
CA ARG A 124 -7.54 4.46 -0.32
C ARG A 124 -8.11 5.34 0.79
N MET A 125 -8.57 4.75 1.88
CA MET A 125 -9.15 5.51 3.00
C MET A 125 -8.19 6.55 3.55
N ILE A 126 -6.92 6.17 3.71
CA ILE A 126 -5.85 7.06 4.15
C ILE A 126 -5.66 8.21 3.15
N THR A 127 -5.69 7.91 1.85
CA THR A 127 -5.59 8.96 0.82
C THR A 127 -6.76 9.94 0.88
N ASP A 128 -7.99 9.45 1.07
CA ASP A 128 -9.18 10.30 1.24
C ASP A 128 -9.04 11.21 2.48
N GLU A 129 -8.59 10.65 3.61
CA GLU A 129 -8.36 11.40 4.86
C GLU A 129 -7.29 12.51 4.69
N ILE A 130 -6.23 12.25 3.94
CA ILE A 130 -5.17 13.24 3.64
C ILE A 130 -5.69 14.32 2.69
N ILE A 131 -6.47 13.95 1.68
CA ILE A 131 -7.12 14.92 0.78
C ILE A 131 -7.98 15.90 1.58
N ALA A 132 -8.84 15.36 2.45
CA ALA A 132 -9.69 16.17 3.31
C ALA A 132 -8.86 17.08 4.23
N LEU A 133 -7.78 16.56 4.83
CA LEU A 133 -6.90 17.35 5.70
C LEU A 133 -6.22 18.50 4.94
N LEU A 134 -5.62 18.22 3.78
CA LEU A 134 -4.98 19.25 2.96
C LEU A 134 -5.99 20.32 2.51
N PHE A 135 -7.21 19.92 2.16
CA PHE A 135 -8.28 20.87 1.84
C PHE A 135 -8.61 21.80 3.03
N ILE A 136 -8.77 21.25 4.24
CA ILE A 136 -9.02 22.02 5.47
C ILE A 136 -7.90 23.04 5.72
N LEU A 137 -6.64 22.61 5.57
CA LEU A 137 -5.48 23.47 5.82
C LEU A 137 -5.35 24.58 4.77
N GLU A 138 -5.62 24.29 3.51
CA GLU A 138 -5.61 25.28 2.44
C GLU A 138 -6.67 26.34 2.70
N LYS A 139 -7.90 25.92 3.01
CA LYS A 139 -8.99 26.83 3.34
C LYS A 139 -8.69 27.70 4.54
N ARG A 140 -8.10 27.14 5.60
CA ARG A 140 -7.65 27.93 6.75
C ARG A 140 -6.58 28.94 6.37
N SER A 141 -5.66 28.61 5.46
CA SER A 141 -4.63 29.54 5.00
C SER A 141 -5.23 30.75 4.27
N GLU A 142 -6.35 30.54 3.56
CA GLU A 142 -7.10 31.59 2.85
C GLU A 142 -7.97 32.45 3.79
N THR A 143 -8.72 31.82 4.69
CA THR A 143 -9.76 32.49 5.49
C THR A 143 -9.29 32.91 6.89
N GLY A 144 -8.19 32.35 7.38
CA GLY A 144 -7.70 32.54 8.74
C GLY A 144 -8.36 31.63 9.79
N ASP A 145 -9.39 30.86 9.44
CA ASP A 145 -10.04 29.92 10.34
C ASP A 145 -10.37 28.59 9.63
N TYR A 146 -10.59 27.52 10.39
CA TYR A 146 -10.99 26.25 9.80
C TYR A 146 -12.36 26.35 9.11
N PRO A 147 -12.54 25.75 7.92
CA PRO A 147 -13.83 25.78 7.23
C PRO A 147 -14.88 24.97 7.99
N ASP A 148 -16.15 25.38 7.91
CA ASP A 148 -17.29 24.63 8.47
C ASP A 148 -17.68 23.41 7.61
N ILE A 149 -17.34 23.44 6.32
CA ILE A 149 -17.75 22.46 5.30
C ILE A 149 -16.53 21.99 4.51
N ILE A 150 -16.44 20.68 4.25
CA ILE A 150 -15.42 20.08 3.38
C ILE A 150 -16.05 19.79 2.02
N ASP A 151 -15.62 20.53 1.02
CA ASP A 151 -16.10 20.40 -0.37
C ASP A 151 -15.42 19.25 -1.13
N ILE A 152 -14.27 18.81 -0.64
CA ILE A 152 -13.41 17.79 -1.25
C ILE A 152 -12.87 16.89 -0.13
N ASP A 153 -13.57 15.78 0.10
CA ASP A 153 -13.32 14.83 1.19
C ASP A 153 -12.76 13.48 0.73
N GLN A 154 -12.79 13.21 -0.57
CA GLN A 154 -12.37 11.93 -1.16
C GLN A 154 -11.84 12.10 -2.59
N ILE A 155 -11.04 11.13 -3.04
CA ILE A 155 -10.46 11.07 -4.39
C ILE A 155 -11.54 11.16 -5.48
N GLY A 156 -12.73 10.57 -5.27
CA GLY A 156 -13.81 10.62 -6.27
C GLY A 156 -14.20 12.06 -6.62
N THR A 157 -14.58 12.84 -5.60
CA THR A 157 -14.90 14.27 -5.72
C THR A 157 -13.72 15.08 -6.26
N LEU A 158 -12.50 14.78 -5.79
CA LEU A 158 -11.27 15.43 -6.25
C LEU A 158 -11.03 15.21 -7.76
N LEU A 159 -11.12 13.96 -8.23
CA LEU A 159 -10.91 13.62 -9.64
C LEU A 159 -11.96 14.27 -10.55
N ASP A 160 -13.22 14.31 -10.11
CA ASP A 160 -14.30 14.95 -10.87
C ASP A 160 -14.03 16.46 -11.07
N ARG A 161 -13.49 17.15 -10.06
CA ARG A 161 -13.10 18.56 -10.15
C ARG A 161 -11.84 18.78 -10.99
N LEU A 162 -10.83 17.92 -10.82
CA LEU A 162 -9.61 17.94 -11.65
C LEU A 162 -9.93 17.71 -13.14
N ASP A 163 -10.91 16.86 -13.46
CA ASP A 163 -11.34 16.61 -14.84
C ASP A 163 -12.13 17.77 -15.44
N LYS A 164 -12.82 18.57 -14.61
CA LYS A 164 -13.47 19.82 -15.02
C LYS A 164 -12.49 20.99 -15.18
N GLY A 165 -11.22 20.80 -14.84
CA GLY A 165 -10.19 21.83 -14.94
C GLY A 165 -10.23 22.86 -13.81
N GLU A 166 -10.82 22.54 -12.65
CA GLU A 166 -10.70 23.39 -11.46
C GLU A 166 -9.23 23.39 -10.98
N GLN A 167 -8.59 24.56 -10.87
CA GLN A 167 -7.14 24.68 -10.62
C GLN A 167 -6.78 25.18 -9.21
N THR A 168 -7.64 26.00 -8.59
CA THR A 168 -7.24 26.83 -7.43
C THR A 168 -6.75 26.02 -6.22
N TYR A 169 -7.50 25.02 -5.78
CA TYR A 169 -7.20 24.27 -4.54
C TYR A 169 -6.62 22.87 -4.79
N LEU A 170 -6.31 22.56 -6.06
CA LEU A 170 -6.08 21.18 -6.51
C LEU A 170 -4.69 20.93 -7.09
N GLN A 171 -3.87 21.98 -7.19
CA GLN A 171 -2.62 21.93 -7.92
C GLN A 171 -1.65 20.88 -7.36
N PHE A 172 -1.58 20.74 -6.03
CA PHE A 172 -0.69 19.76 -5.39
C PHE A 172 -1.14 18.30 -5.61
N PHE A 173 -2.42 18.05 -5.96
CA PHE A 173 -2.89 16.69 -6.28
C PHE A 173 -2.63 16.26 -7.72
N GLN A 174 -2.35 17.21 -8.63
CA GLN A 174 -2.23 16.91 -10.07
C GLN A 174 -1.09 15.95 -10.38
N SER A 175 0.04 16.08 -9.69
CA SER A 175 1.22 15.22 -9.86
C SER A 175 0.94 13.74 -9.62
N TYR A 176 -0.14 13.42 -8.89
CA TYR A 176 -0.52 12.04 -8.54
C TYR A 176 -1.87 11.62 -9.14
N LYS A 177 -2.44 12.41 -10.06
CA LYS A 177 -3.78 12.19 -10.62
C LYS A 177 -3.98 10.76 -11.13
N ASP A 178 -2.98 10.19 -11.81
CA ASP A 178 -3.06 8.84 -12.37
C ASP A 178 -3.07 7.76 -11.28
N PHE A 179 -2.22 7.89 -10.27
CA PHE A 179 -2.22 7.00 -9.10
C PHE A 179 -3.54 7.07 -8.32
N LEU A 180 -4.04 8.29 -8.06
CA LEU A 180 -5.34 8.49 -7.40
C LEU A 180 -6.47 7.82 -8.19
N ARG A 181 -6.44 7.93 -9.52
CA ARG A 181 -7.41 7.28 -10.41
C ARG A 181 -7.30 5.76 -10.37
N LEU A 182 -6.09 5.21 -10.36
CA LEU A 182 -5.84 3.78 -10.25
C LEU A 182 -6.44 3.21 -8.96
N ILE A 183 -6.11 3.78 -7.80
CA ILE A 183 -6.63 3.33 -6.51
C ILE A 183 -8.16 3.49 -6.43
N ASN A 184 -8.70 4.58 -6.97
CA ASN A 184 -10.15 4.80 -7.07
C ASN A 184 -10.84 3.72 -7.91
N ASP A 185 -10.27 3.40 -9.06
CA ASP A 185 -10.83 2.40 -9.95
C ASP A 185 -10.77 1.00 -9.33
N ILE A 186 -9.65 0.63 -8.68
CA ILE A 186 -9.50 -0.67 -8.02
C ILE A 186 -10.51 -0.82 -6.88
N THR A 187 -10.57 0.13 -5.95
CA THR A 187 -11.46 0.03 -4.78
C THR A 187 -12.94 0.08 -5.15
N ASN A 188 -13.34 0.92 -6.11
CA ASN A 188 -14.71 0.91 -6.64
C ASN A 188 -15.05 -0.41 -7.33
N THR A 189 -14.07 -1.02 -8.00
CA THR A 189 -14.24 -2.33 -8.62
C THR A 189 -14.49 -3.40 -7.57
N TYR A 190 -13.71 -3.45 -6.49
CA TYR A 190 -13.95 -4.39 -5.37
C TYR A 190 -15.32 -4.20 -4.70
N LYS A 191 -15.78 -2.95 -4.54
CA LYS A 191 -17.09 -2.65 -3.94
C LYS A 191 -18.29 -3.08 -4.80
N HIS A 192 -18.15 -3.08 -6.13
CA HIS A 192 -19.30 -3.13 -7.04
C HIS A 192 -19.26 -4.23 -8.10
N SER A 193 -18.30 -5.15 -8.06
CA SER A 193 -18.19 -6.22 -9.05
C SER A 193 -18.02 -7.59 -8.41
N PHE A 194 -19.07 -8.42 -8.55
CA PHE A 194 -19.09 -9.84 -8.20
C PHE A 194 -18.02 -10.64 -8.94
N ILE A 195 -17.62 -10.19 -10.13
CA ILE A 195 -16.68 -10.90 -11.00
C ILE A 195 -15.25 -10.86 -10.45
N ASN A 196 -14.92 -9.98 -9.49
CA ASN A 196 -13.57 -9.93 -8.94
C ASN A 196 -13.16 -11.19 -8.19
N ASP A 197 -14.11 -11.96 -7.65
CA ASP A 197 -13.78 -13.26 -7.05
C ASP A 197 -13.23 -14.24 -8.10
N HIS A 198 -13.51 -14.02 -9.38
CA HIS A 198 -12.93 -14.82 -10.47
C HIS A 198 -11.44 -14.59 -10.68
N VAL A 199 -10.86 -13.52 -10.14
CA VAL A 199 -9.40 -13.33 -10.08
C VAL A 199 -8.74 -14.52 -9.39
N LEU A 200 -9.42 -15.12 -8.40
CA LEU A 200 -8.93 -16.33 -7.74
C LEU A 200 -8.77 -17.51 -8.70
N PHE A 201 -9.23 -17.44 -9.96
CA PHE A 201 -8.97 -18.45 -10.99
C PHE A 201 -7.78 -18.11 -11.91
N LEU A 202 -7.30 -16.86 -11.94
CA LEU A 202 -6.13 -16.43 -12.74
C LEU A 202 -4.79 -16.83 -12.10
N ARG A 203 -4.78 -17.88 -11.28
CA ARG A 203 -3.69 -18.21 -10.34
C ARG A 203 -2.37 -18.49 -11.04
N GLN A 204 -1.42 -17.59 -10.81
CA GLN A 204 -0.01 -17.87 -10.59
C GLN A 204 0.58 -16.70 -9.79
N LEU A 205 0.85 -16.93 -8.50
CA LEU A 205 1.40 -15.94 -7.57
C LEU A 205 2.92 -15.86 -7.72
N ASP A 206 3.39 -15.41 -8.89
CA ASP A 206 4.83 -15.17 -9.08
C ASP A 206 5.29 -13.92 -8.34
N VAL A 207 4.42 -12.95 -8.11
CA VAL A 207 4.62 -11.78 -7.24
C VAL A 207 3.28 -11.34 -6.64
N PRO A 208 3.24 -10.73 -5.45
CA PRO A 208 2.02 -10.13 -4.92
C PRO A 208 1.47 -9.11 -5.92
N THR A 209 0.24 -9.33 -6.38
CA THR A 209 -0.34 -8.58 -7.49
C THR A 209 -1.79 -8.23 -7.16
N VAL A 210 -2.12 -6.96 -7.36
CA VAL A 210 -3.48 -6.45 -7.30
C VAL A 210 -4.15 -6.71 -8.63
N PHE A 211 -5.27 -7.42 -8.59
CA PHE A 211 -6.10 -7.65 -9.76
C PHE A 211 -7.49 -7.10 -9.52
N ALA A 212 -8.02 -6.39 -10.51
CA ALA A 212 -9.39 -5.88 -10.48
C ALA A 212 -9.98 -5.91 -11.89
N ILE A 213 -11.22 -6.38 -12.01
CA ILE A 213 -11.94 -6.45 -13.30
C ILE A 213 -12.94 -5.31 -13.35
N LYS A 214 -12.52 -4.21 -13.99
CA LYS A 214 -13.33 -3.01 -14.15
C LYS A 214 -14.40 -3.26 -15.22
N SER A 215 -15.67 -3.20 -14.83
CA SER A 215 -16.79 -3.25 -15.77
C SER A 215 -16.90 -1.97 -16.59
N ALA A 216 -17.26 -2.11 -17.87
CA ALA A 216 -17.49 -0.95 -18.71
C ALA A 216 -18.64 -0.11 -18.16
N LYS A 217 -18.36 1.19 -17.98
CA LYS A 217 -19.41 2.19 -17.82
C LYS A 217 -20.15 2.22 -19.16
N HIS A 218 -21.45 1.86 -19.17
CA HIS A 218 -22.51 2.50 -19.96
C HIS A 218 -23.55 1.63 -20.68
N LYS A 219 -23.42 0.29 -20.86
CA LYS A 219 -24.49 -0.44 -21.59
C LYS A 219 -25.17 -1.63 -20.94
N ASN A 220 -24.60 -2.32 -19.96
CA ASN A 220 -25.32 -3.32 -19.18
C ASN A 220 -24.51 -3.69 -17.93
N ARG A 221 -24.77 -3.02 -16.80
CA ARG A 221 -24.02 -3.24 -15.53
C ARG A 221 -24.05 -4.70 -15.04
N ASN A 222 -25.03 -5.49 -15.50
CA ASN A 222 -25.25 -6.87 -15.09
C ASN A 222 -24.73 -7.91 -16.10
N LYS A 223 -24.08 -7.50 -17.19
CA LYS A 223 -23.55 -8.42 -18.21
C LYS A 223 -22.03 -8.40 -18.18
N PHE A 224 -21.42 -9.57 -18.00
CA PHE A 224 -19.99 -9.75 -18.24
C PHE A 224 -19.74 -9.81 -19.75
N ASP A 225 -18.85 -8.95 -20.25
CA ASP A 225 -18.38 -8.96 -21.62
C ASP A 225 -16.85 -8.91 -21.62
N LYS A 226 -16.22 -9.99 -22.08
CA LYS A 226 -14.75 -10.12 -22.12
C LYS A 226 -14.06 -9.01 -22.92
N ASN A 227 -14.73 -8.40 -23.88
CA ASN A 227 -14.18 -7.33 -24.71
C ASN A 227 -14.32 -5.95 -24.05
N GLU A 228 -15.27 -5.80 -23.12
CA GLU A 228 -15.56 -4.52 -22.46
C GLU A 228 -15.01 -4.45 -21.03
N ASN A 229 -14.91 -5.59 -20.34
CA ASN A 229 -14.31 -5.72 -19.02
C ASN A 229 -12.79 -5.58 -19.12
N LYS A 230 -12.23 -4.60 -18.41
CA LYS A 230 -10.78 -4.36 -18.38
C LYS A 230 -10.17 -5.00 -17.14
N LEU A 231 -9.21 -5.91 -17.33
CA LEU A 231 -8.37 -6.41 -16.25
C LEU A 231 -7.32 -5.35 -15.91
N ILE A 232 -7.38 -4.87 -14.68
CA ILE A 232 -6.31 -4.14 -14.02
C ILE A 232 -5.43 -5.19 -13.37
N SER A 233 -4.14 -5.17 -13.67
CA SER A 233 -3.12 -6.00 -13.04
C SER A 233 -1.91 -5.12 -12.76
N VAL A 234 -1.61 -4.93 -11.48
CA VAL A 234 -0.49 -4.11 -11.01
C VAL A 234 0.16 -4.80 -9.83
N THR A 235 1.49 -4.85 -9.78
CA THR A 235 2.19 -5.44 -8.64
C THR A 235 1.87 -4.64 -7.38
N LEU A 236 1.72 -5.33 -6.25
CA LEU A 236 1.52 -4.66 -4.96
C LEU A 236 2.69 -3.71 -4.66
N GLU A 237 3.89 -4.10 -5.06
CA GLU A 237 5.10 -3.29 -5.04
C GLU A 237 4.92 -1.92 -5.70
N ASN A 238 4.46 -1.88 -6.95
CA ASN A 238 4.30 -0.62 -7.66
C ASN A 238 3.25 0.27 -6.97
N VAL A 239 2.16 -0.33 -6.48
CA VAL A 239 1.14 0.41 -5.75
C VAL A 239 1.68 1.01 -4.45
N VAL A 240 2.44 0.24 -3.68
CA VAL A 240 3.05 0.70 -2.42
C VAL A 240 4.10 1.80 -2.68
N ASN A 241 4.91 1.65 -3.73
CA ASN A 241 5.91 2.65 -4.10
C ASN A 241 5.27 3.98 -4.52
N ASP A 242 4.27 3.94 -5.40
CA ASP A 242 3.54 5.13 -5.83
C ASP A 242 2.83 5.80 -4.64
N PHE A 243 2.22 4.99 -3.75
CA PHE A 243 1.63 5.47 -2.51
C PHE A 243 2.67 6.16 -1.63
N ASN A 244 3.83 5.54 -1.41
CA ASN A 244 4.90 6.10 -0.58
C ASN A 244 5.40 7.44 -1.11
N HIS A 245 5.61 7.55 -2.42
CA HIS A 245 6.01 8.81 -3.04
C HIS A 245 4.96 9.91 -2.84
N MET A 246 3.69 9.59 -3.07
CA MET A 246 2.58 10.51 -2.84
C MET A 246 2.46 10.90 -1.36
N PHE A 247 2.44 9.92 -0.46
CA PHE A 247 2.25 10.09 0.97
C PHE A 247 3.36 10.95 1.58
N LEU A 248 4.63 10.71 1.20
CA LEU A 248 5.76 11.51 1.65
C LEU A 248 5.59 12.99 1.30
N ASN A 249 5.19 13.27 0.06
CA ASN A 249 5.00 14.64 -0.41
C ASN A 249 3.81 15.32 0.28
N TYR A 250 2.68 14.63 0.40
CA TYR A 250 1.52 15.17 1.12
C TYR A 250 1.79 15.35 2.61
N ARG A 251 2.47 14.42 3.27
CA ARG A 251 2.89 14.56 4.67
C ARG A 251 3.79 15.78 4.88
N THR A 252 4.74 15.99 3.97
CA THR A 252 5.63 17.15 4.02
C THR A 252 4.85 18.45 3.89
N LEU A 253 3.91 18.49 2.94
CA LEU A 253 3.03 19.64 2.73
C LEU A 253 2.13 19.91 3.95
N VAL A 254 1.49 18.87 4.51
CA VAL A 254 0.68 18.98 5.73
C VAL A 254 1.51 19.59 6.87
N LYS A 255 2.74 19.09 7.09
CA LYS A 255 3.63 19.63 8.13
C LYS A 255 3.98 21.10 7.89
N GLN A 256 4.31 21.46 6.65
CA GLN A 256 4.64 22.82 6.28
C GLN A 256 3.45 23.76 6.56
N MET A 257 2.26 23.43 6.03
CA MET A 257 1.06 24.25 6.19
C MET A 257 0.66 24.39 7.66
N ALA A 258 0.76 23.32 8.45
CA ALA A 258 0.46 23.35 9.88
C ALA A 258 1.41 24.30 10.64
N ASN A 259 2.71 24.24 10.34
CA ASN A 259 3.70 25.13 10.95
C ASN A 259 3.47 26.60 10.57
N GLU A 260 3.17 26.86 9.29
CA GLU A 260 2.87 28.22 8.80
C GLU A 260 1.64 28.80 9.52
N GLN A 261 0.60 27.99 9.76
CA GLN A 261 -0.59 28.42 10.50
C GLN A 261 -0.27 28.73 11.97
N ILE A 262 0.55 27.91 12.64
CA ILE A 262 0.98 28.18 14.03
C ILE A 262 1.74 29.51 14.12
N LEU A 263 2.64 29.78 13.17
CA LEU A 263 3.40 31.03 13.13
C LEU A 263 2.47 32.24 12.93
N LYS A 264 1.53 32.16 11.99
CA LYS A 264 0.53 33.21 11.75
C LYS A 264 -0.31 33.48 13.01
N ASP A 265 -0.78 32.44 13.70
CA ASP A 265 -1.58 32.59 14.92
C ASP A 265 -0.78 33.24 16.06
N TYR A 266 0.53 32.94 16.15
CA TYR A 266 1.41 33.53 17.14
C TYR A 266 1.70 35.01 16.85
N GLU A 267 1.97 35.36 15.59
CA GLU A 267 2.21 36.74 15.17
C GLU A 267 0.97 37.62 15.34
N GLY A 268 -0.22 37.12 14.98
CA GLY A 268 -1.48 37.82 15.17
C GLY A 268 -1.78 38.15 16.64
N LYS A 269 -1.42 37.25 17.57
CA LYS A 269 -1.57 37.48 19.02
C LYS A 269 -0.59 38.51 19.58
N ARG A 270 0.55 38.77 18.93
CA ARG A 270 1.52 39.80 19.37
C ARG A 270 1.10 41.22 18.96
N GLN A 271 0.19 41.37 18.01
CA GLN A 271 -0.27 42.66 17.49
C GLN A 271 -1.54 43.17 18.19
N LEU A 272 -2.15 42.37 19.05
CA LEU A 272 -3.31 42.68 19.90
C LEU A 272 -2.85 43.08 21.32
#